data_AF-A0A8T7AJG9-F1
#
_entry.id   AF-A0A8T7AJG9-F1
#
_cell.length_a   1.000
_cell.length_b   1.000
_cell.length_c   1.000
_cell.angle_alpha   90.00
_cell.angle_beta   90.00
_cell.angle_gamma   90.00
#
_symmetry.space_group_name_H-M   'P 1'
#
loop_
_entity.id
_entity.type
_entity.pdbx_description
1 polymer ?
#
loop_
_entity_poly.entity_id
_entity_poly.type
_entity_poly.pdbx_seq_one_letter_code
_entity_poly.pdbx_strand_id
1 'polypeptide(L)' 'MSLHSLRIPDTRSEDRFDRITRMAQRMFYVEISLVSLVAEDRQWFKSKQGLDAR' A
#
# COMPACT_ATOMS: atom_id res chain seq x y z
N MET A 1 -5.94 21.21 -22.44
CA MET A 1 -4.93 20.35 -21.76
C MET A 1 -4.72 20.95 -20.38
N SER A 2 -4.84 20.30 -19.23
CA SER A 2 -4.79 18.86 -18.89
C SER A 2 -5.31 18.67 -17.46
N LEU A 3 -6.48 18.05 -17.29
CA LEU A 3 -7.05 17.71 -15.97
C LEU A 3 -6.91 16.21 -15.66
N HIS A 4 -5.78 15.57 -15.99
CA HIS A 4 -5.64 14.10 -15.87
C HIS A 4 -4.25 13.61 -15.43
N SER A 5 -3.40 14.46 -14.84
CA SER A 5 -2.03 14.10 -14.45
C SER A 5 -1.89 13.38 -13.10
N LEU A 6 -2.98 13.03 -12.42
CA LEU A 6 -2.93 12.18 -11.22
C LEU A 6 -3.51 10.79 -11.48
N ARG A 7 -3.11 10.18 -12.62
CA ARG A 7 -3.17 8.72 -12.75
C ARG A 7 -2.12 8.11 -11.81
N ILE A 8 -2.43 8.04 -10.51
CA ILE A 8 -1.89 7.00 -9.63
C ILE A 8 -2.83 5.78 -9.67
N PRO A 9 -2.92 5.07 -10.80
CA PRO A 9 -3.12 3.63 -10.74
C PRO A 9 -2.01 2.91 -11.53
N ASP A 10 -1.52 1.80 -11.01
CA ASP A 10 -0.50 0.92 -11.60
C ASP A 10 0.96 1.38 -11.57
N THR A 11 1.40 1.97 -10.47
CA THR A 11 2.80 1.73 -10.08
C THR A 11 2.91 0.27 -9.65
N ARG A 12 3.53 -0.57 -10.50
CA ARG A 12 3.96 -1.96 -10.19
C ARG A 12 4.27 -2.08 -8.71
N SER A 13 3.71 -3.09 -8.02
CA SER A 13 3.97 -3.38 -6.61
C SER A 13 5.39 -2.99 -6.25
N GLU A 14 5.53 -1.87 -5.56
CA GLU A 14 6.84 -1.29 -5.38
C GLU A 14 7.49 -2.08 -4.26
N ASP A 15 8.47 -2.93 -4.60
CA ASP A 15 9.17 -3.81 -3.66
C ASP A 15 9.66 -3.11 -2.38
N ARG A 16 9.85 -1.79 -2.44
CA ARG A 16 10.18 -0.94 -1.29
C ARG A 16 9.11 -0.95 -0.20
N PHE A 17 7.83 -0.83 -0.55
CA PHE A 17 6.74 -0.83 0.44
C PHE A 17 6.52 -2.21 1.02
N ASP A 18 6.62 -3.24 0.18
CA ASP A 18 6.56 -4.63 0.59
C ASP A 18 7.66 -5.01 1.60
N ARG A 19 8.88 -4.49 1.40
CA ARG A 19 9.97 -4.66 2.37
C ARG A 19 9.61 -4.04 3.71
N ILE A 20 9.04 -2.83 3.72
CA ILE A 20 8.64 -2.14 4.96
C ILE A 20 7.57 -2.93 5.70
N THR A 21 6.48 -3.33 5.02
CA THR A 21 5.40 -4.09 5.67
C THR A 21 5.87 -5.46 6.17
N ARG A 22 6.75 -6.14 5.43
CA ARG A 22 7.35 -7.41 5.88
C ARG A 22 8.26 -7.22 7.09
N MET A 23 9.07 -6.16 7.10
CA MET A 23 9.92 -5.84 8.25
C MET A 23 9.09 -5.48 9.48
N ALA A 24 8.05 -4.65 9.33
CA ALA A 24 7.15 -4.28 10.41
C ALA A 24 6.41 -5.51 10.97
N GLN A 25 5.90 -6.39 10.11
CA GLN A 25 5.25 -7.64 10.53
C GLN A 25 6.17 -8.49 11.42
N ARG A 26 7.44 -8.63 11.03
CA ARG A 26 8.43 -9.42 11.79
C ARG A 26 8.93 -8.72 13.05
N MET A 27 9.16 -7.41 12.99
CA MET A 27 9.74 -6.64 14.09
C MET A 27 8.76 -6.44 15.24
N PHE A 28 7.48 -6.26 14.92
CA PHE A 28 6.43 -6.05 15.91
C PHE A 28 5.63 -7.31 16.24
N TYR A 29 5.96 -8.46 15.63
CA TYR A 29 5.27 -9.74 15.81
C TYR A 29 3.75 -9.63 15.61
N VAL A 30 3.33 -8.86 14.60
CA VAL A 30 1.91 -8.64 14.28
C VAL A 30 1.49 -9.51 13.09
N GLU A 31 0.22 -9.94 13.08
CA GLU A 31 -0.29 -10.76 11.98
C GLU A 31 -0.50 -9.95 10.69
N ILE A 32 -0.85 -8.67 10.82
CA ILE A 32 -1.20 -7.79 9.70
C ILE A 32 -0.32 -6.54 9.72
N SER A 33 0.24 -6.18 8.57
CA SER A 33 0.94 -4.91 8.34
C SER A 33 0.62 -4.37 6.95
N LEU A 34 0.29 -3.09 6.84
CA LEU A 34 -0.12 -2.47 5.59
C LEU A 34 0.34 -1.02 5.46
N VAL A 35 0.57 -0.60 4.22
CA VAL A 35 0.75 0.80 3.82
C VAL A 35 -0.46 1.16 2.97
N SER A 36 -1.26 2.11 3.46
CA SER A 36 -2.44 2.61 2.76
C SER A 36 -2.29 4.10 2.45
N LEU A 37 -2.79 4.50 1.29
CA LEU A 37 -3.01 5.89 0.93
C LEU A 37 -4.50 6.17 1.08
N VAL A 38 -4.85 7.14 1.91
CA VAL A 38 -6.24 7.53 2.18
C VAL A 38 -6.47 8.90 1.54
N ALA A 39 -7.48 9.00 0.68
CA ALA A 39 -8.06 10.25 0.20
C ALA A 39 -9.51 10.38 0.69
N GLU A 40 -10.12 11.54 0.45
CA GLU A 40 -11.44 11.91 0.97
C GLU A 40 -12.53 10.85 0.74
N ASP A 41 -12.52 10.14 -0.40
CA ASP A 41 -13.54 9.16 -0.76
C ASP A 41 -13.00 7.73 -0.94
N ARG A 42 -11.68 7.50 -0.86
CA ARG A 42 -11.05 6.23 -1.24
C ARG A 42 -9.78 5.92 -0.46
N GLN A 43 -9.62 4.63 -0.17
CA GLN A 43 -8.39 4.07 0.38
C GLN A 43 -7.76 3.11 -0.64
N TRP A 44 -6.46 3.27 -0.88
CA TRP A 44 -5.68 2.35 -1.71
C TRP A 44 -4.61 1.67 -0.89
N PHE A 45 -4.49 0.35 -1.03
CA PHE A 45 -3.39 -0.41 -0.43
C PHE A 45 -2.18 -0.38 -1.36
N LYS A 46 -1.07 0.23 -0.90
CA LYS A 46 0.22 0.20 -1.60
C LYS A 46 1.03 -1.04 -1.27
N SER A 47 0.86 -1.57 -0.06
CA SER A 47 1.34 -2.90 0.33
C SER A 47 0.52 -3.43 1.49
N LYS A 48 0.37 -4.75 1.57
CA LYS A 48 -0.34 -5.47 2.62
C LYS A 48 0.32 -6.82 2.84
N GLN A 49 0.56 -7.20 4.10
CA GLN A 49 1.02 -8.53 4.50
C GLN A 49 0.02 -9.07 5.53
N GLY A 50 -0.35 -10.35 5.39
CA GLY A 50 -1.34 -10.99 6.27
C GLY A 50 -2.79 -10.55 6.02
N LEU A 51 -3.06 -9.73 4.99
CA LEU A 51 -4.40 -9.27 4.66
C LEU A 51 -4.70 -9.52 3.17
N ASP A 52 -5.77 -10.25 2.87
CA ASP A 52 -6.27 -10.44 1.51
C ASP A 52 -7.45 -9.52 1.18
N ALA A 53 -7.22 -8.20 1.26
CA ALA A 53 -8.22 -7.18 0.89
C ALA A 53 -7.84 -6.49 -0.43
N ARG A 54 -8.75 -6.47 -1.42
CA ARG A 54 -8.52 -5.82 -2.72
C ARG A 54 -8.58 -4.30 -2.63
#